data_AF-M1K2B8-F1
#
_entry.id   AF-M1K2B8-F1
#
_cell.length_a   1.000
_cell.length_b   1.000
_cell.length_c   1.000
_cell.angle_alpha   90.00
_cell.angle_beta   90.00
_cell.angle_gamma   90.00
#
_symmetry.space_group_name_H-M   'P 1'
#
loop_
_entity.id
_entity.type
_entity.pdbx_description
1 polymer ?
#
loop_
_entity_poly.entity_id
_entity_poly.type
_entity_poly.pdbx_seq_one_letter_code
_entity_poly.pdbx_strand_id
1 'polypeptide(L)'
;MAASKISVADLVKFEEGDRIDVGELGEGQDAVYAAVREEVFDVVEQRRKKAPRKREEDFYEITPLTSLEKSMDRILHGEKAREPGAVVFEKNFKYEFDRKMRRIKRIKSKAYRRIRRQGRLKGKMPEEENTQENHLGSEDKRYGGVPDILLKEIEAEDDEKTPILSFGGDEEAEEGTQEELVRLAFKDDAADNERVFEEEKREIVNREAPRVEEVVLPGWGEWAGPGLEVIKTKSNTVRNVVEGIKYSNRKDFNRSHIIINESVPQVDKKFLAELPFGYTESEYNEKINASISRERNTLRIFKRLVRTRTRHANGEAAEAFCYSPG
;
A
#
# COMPACT_ATOMS: atom_id res chain seq x y z
N MET A 1 -50.18 10.44 -7.36
CA MET A 1 -50.18 10.08 -5.92
C MET A 1 -48.84 10.51 -5.36
N ALA A 2 -48.83 11.43 -4.40
CA ALA A 2 -47.62 11.96 -3.81
C ALA A 2 -46.99 10.90 -2.90
N ALA A 3 -45.73 10.52 -3.16
CA ALA A 3 -44.98 9.67 -2.26
C ALA A 3 -44.73 10.46 -0.96
N SER A 4 -45.28 9.95 0.14
CA SER A 4 -45.07 10.46 1.50
C SER A 4 -43.60 10.30 1.87
N LYS A 5 -42.85 11.39 1.82
CA LYS A 5 -41.44 11.44 2.21
C LYS A 5 -41.37 11.60 3.73
N ILE A 6 -40.77 10.63 4.42
CA ILE A 6 -40.50 10.71 5.86
C ILE A 6 -39.25 11.59 6.03
N SER A 7 -39.38 12.72 6.71
CA SER A 7 -38.24 13.59 6.98
C SER A 7 -37.48 13.12 8.23
N VAL A 8 -36.21 13.49 8.37
CA VAL A 8 -35.41 13.18 9.58
C VAL A 8 -36.04 13.76 10.85
N ALA A 9 -36.82 14.84 10.74
CA ALA A 9 -37.58 15.41 11.84
C ALA A 9 -38.79 14.54 12.27
N ASP A 10 -39.30 13.68 11.39
CA ASP A 10 -40.39 12.75 11.70
C ASP A 10 -39.86 11.48 12.38
N LEU A 11 -38.59 11.11 12.14
CA LEU A 11 -37.93 10.00 12.81
C LEU A 11 -37.64 10.25 14.30
N VAL A 12 -37.59 11.51 14.72
CA VAL A 12 -37.38 11.91 16.12
C VAL A 12 -38.67 11.82 16.95
N LYS A 13 -39.83 11.65 16.31
CA LYS A 13 -41.15 11.61 16.97
C LYS A 13 -41.66 10.19 17.29
N PHE A 14 -40.91 9.15 16.95
CA PHE A 14 -41.30 7.77 17.25
C PHE A 14 -40.88 7.40 18.68
N GLU A 15 -41.84 7.14 19.56
CA GLU A 15 -41.62 6.49 20.86
C GLU A 15 -41.56 4.96 20.68
N GLU A 16 -40.94 4.25 21.64
CA GLU A 16 -40.69 2.81 21.55
C GLU A 16 -41.99 2.00 21.42
N GLY A 17 -42.39 1.67 20.18
CA GLY A 17 -43.55 0.81 19.91
C GLY A 17 -44.15 0.91 18.50
N ASP A 18 -43.92 2.00 17.78
CA ASP A 18 -44.55 2.20 16.47
C ASP A 18 -43.85 1.39 15.35
N ARG A 19 -44.61 0.50 14.71
CA ARG A 19 -44.16 -0.29 13.55
C ARG A 19 -44.63 0.35 12.26
N ILE A 20 -43.71 0.62 11.34
CA ILE A 20 -43.99 1.07 9.98
C ILE A 20 -44.37 -0.17 9.14
N ASP A 21 -45.58 -0.18 8.57
CA ASP A 21 -46.00 -1.22 7.63
C ASP A 21 -45.27 -1.06 6.29
N VAL A 22 -44.26 -1.93 6.08
CA VAL A 22 -43.39 -1.94 4.87
C VAL A 22 -44.11 -2.52 3.63
N GLY A 23 -45.42 -2.74 3.70
CA GLY A 23 -46.22 -3.39 2.66
C GLY A 23 -46.52 -2.53 1.43
N GLU A 24 -46.31 -1.20 1.49
CA GLU A 24 -46.71 -0.29 0.39
C GLU A 24 -45.55 0.23 -0.48
N LEU A 25 -44.30 -0.19 -0.22
CA LEU A 25 -43.18 0.18 -1.08
C LEU A 25 -43.00 -0.85 -2.19
N GLY A 26 -43.68 -0.62 -3.31
CA GLY A 26 -43.57 -1.43 -4.52
C GLY A 26 -42.10 -1.68 -4.93
N GLU A 27 -41.78 -2.95 -5.15
CA GLU A 27 -40.46 -3.46 -5.51
C GLU A 27 -40.01 -3.01 -6.91
N GLY A 28 -39.62 -1.75 -7.04
CA GLY A 28 -38.86 -1.26 -8.18
C GLY A 28 -37.37 -1.25 -7.85
N GLN A 29 -36.57 -2.13 -8.45
CA GLN A 29 -35.09 -2.08 -8.33
C GLN A 29 -34.50 -0.73 -8.80
N ASP A 30 -35.30 0.07 -9.52
CA ASP A 30 -35.00 1.43 -9.95
C ASP A 30 -35.18 2.48 -8.84
N ALA A 31 -35.97 2.22 -7.80
CA ALA A 31 -36.22 3.16 -6.70
C ALA A 31 -34.99 3.30 -5.79
N VAL A 32 -34.30 2.19 -5.50
CA VAL A 32 -33.05 2.19 -4.73
C VAL A 32 -31.94 2.90 -5.52
N TYR A 33 -31.92 2.72 -6.84
CA TYR A 33 -30.98 3.42 -7.72
C TYR A 33 -31.24 4.93 -7.78
N ALA A 34 -32.51 5.33 -7.82
CA ALA A 34 -32.91 6.73 -7.79
C ALA A 34 -32.56 7.38 -6.44
N ALA A 35 -32.86 6.71 -5.31
CA ALA A 35 -32.58 7.24 -3.97
C ALA A 35 -31.08 7.49 -3.75
N VAL A 36 -30.22 6.50 -4.06
CA VAL A 36 -28.76 6.64 -3.90
C VAL A 36 -28.18 7.71 -4.84
N ARG A 37 -28.79 7.87 -6.03
CA ARG A 37 -28.38 8.92 -6.98
C ARG A 37 -28.70 10.31 -6.43
N GLU A 38 -29.91 10.53 -5.94
CA GLU A 38 -30.36 11.82 -5.38
C GLU A 38 -29.55 12.19 -4.12
N GLU A 39 -29.29 11.24 -3.21
CA GLU A 39 -28.48 11.49 -2.01
C GLU A 39 -27.06 11.97 -2.33
N VAL A 40 -26.45 11.46 -3.39
CA VAL A 40 -25.13 11.90 -3.85
C VAL A 40 -25.18 13.31 -4.43
N PHE A 41 -26.26 13.67 -5.14
CA PHE A 41 -26.46 15.03 -5.65
C PHE A 41 -26.70 16.03 -4.52
N ASP A 42 -27.44 15.67 -3.48
CA ASP A 42 -27.69 16.52 -2.30
C ASP A 42 -26.38 16.87 -1.54
N VAL A 43 -25.45 15.91 -1.41
CA VAL A 43 -24.13 16.15 -0.79
C VAL A 43 -23.30 17.17 -1.59
N VAL A 44 -23.41 17.14 -2.91
CA VAL A 44 -22.74 18.09 -3.82
C VAL A 44 -23.37 19.48 -3.68
N GLU A 45 -24.69 19.58 -3.58
CA GLU A 45 -25.38 20.86 -3.36
C GLU A 45 -25.07 21.48 -2.00
N GLN A 46 -24.91 20.67 -0.95
CA GLN A 46 -24.51 21.16 0.37
C GLN A 46 -23.12 21.80 0.36
N ARG A 47 -22.20 21.32 -0.49
CA ARG A 47 -20.87 21.94 -0.69
C ARG A 47 -20.94 23.30 -1.41
N ARG A 48 -21.98 23.53 -2.24
CA ARG A 48 -22.19 24.79 -2.96
C ARG A 48 -22.72 25.92 -2.07
N LYS A 49 -23.28 25.62 -0.88
CA LYS A 49 -23.86 26.61 0.06
C LYS A 49 -22.86 27.31 1.00
N LYS A 50 -21.55 27.28 0.73
CA LYS A 50 -20.58 28.13 1.46
C LYS A 50 -20.50 29.51 0.80
N ALA A 51 -20.92 30.55 1.52
CA ALA A 51 -20.84 31.94 1.03
C ALA A 51 -19.38 32.40 0.85
N PRO A 52 -19.05 33.15 -0.21
CA PRO A 52 -17.72 33.72 -0.39
C PRO A 52 -17.43 34.80 0.65
N ARG A 53 -16.19 34.86 1.17
CA ARG A 53 -15.72 35.99 1.98
C ARG A 53 -15.65 37.24 1.10
N LYS A 54 -16.18 38.38 1.56
CA LYS A 54 -16.04 39.66 0.87
C LYS A 54 -14.55 40.04 0.84
N ARG A 55 -13.99 40.28 -0.35
CA ARG A 55 -12.67 40.87 -0.55
C ARG A 55 -12.86 42.39 -0.62
N GLU A 56 -11.99 43.16 0.01
CA GLU A 56 -12.01 44.63 -0.11
C GLU A 56 -11.60 45.01 -1.54
N GLU A 57 -12.30 45.97 -2.15
CA GLU A 57 -12.13 46.36 -3.55
C GLU A 57 -10.94 47.34 -3.67
N ASP A 58 -9.86 46.91 -4.33
CA ASP A 58 -8.77 47.81 -4.71
C ASP A 58 -9.21 48.64 -5.93
N PHE A 59 -9.23 49.98 -5.77
CA PHE A 59 -9.80 50.96 -6.73
C PHE A 59 -9.23 50.88 -8.16
N TYR A 60 -8.09 50.22 -8.37
CA TYR A 60 -7.40 50.14 -9.67
C TYR A 60 -7.60 48.79 -10.40
N GLU A 61 -8.24 47.80 -9.79
CA GLU A 61 -8.58 46.53 -10.46
C GLU A 61 -10.05 46.54 -10.88
N ILE A 62 -10.32 46.89 -12.15
CA ILE A 62 -11.67 46.79 -12.73
C ILE A 62 -11.97 45.30 -12.95
N THR A 63 -12.37 44.61 -11.89
CA THR A 63 -12.87 43.24 -12.00
C THR A 63 -14.31 43.28 -12.52
N PRO A 64 -14.65 42.55 -13.60
CA PRO A 64 -16.02 42.52 -14.11
C PRO A 64 -16.94 41.95 -13.03
N LEU A 65 -17.90 42.74 -12.55
CA LEU A 65 -18.77 42.37 -11.42
C LEU A 65 -20.00 41.61 -11.93
N THR A 66 -20.53 42.02 -13.09
CA THR A 66 -21.76 41.43 -13.64
C THR A 66 -21.49 40.16 -14.43
N SER A 67 -22.49 39.27 -14.51
CA SER A 67 -22.39 38.04 -15.32
C SER A 67 -22.18 38.35 -16.80
N LEU A 68 -22.68 39.48 -17.27
CA LEU A 68 -22.59 39.91 -18.66
C LEU A 68 -21.18 40.44 -18.97
N GLU A 69 -20.61 41.29 -18.12
CA GLU A 69 -19.21 41.73 -18.25
C GLU A 69 -18.25 40.54 -18.22
N LYS A 70 -18.44 39.59 -17.29
CA LYS A 70 -17.64 38.35 -17.24
C LYS A 70 -17.77 37.49 -18.50
N SER A 71 -18.92 37.54 -19.19
CA SER A 71 -19.08 36.83 -20.47
C SER A 71 -18.42 37.58 -21.63
N MET A 72 -18.54 38.91 -21.66
CA MET A 72 -17.91 39.74 -22.68
C MET A 72 -16.39 39.68 -22.56
N ASP A 73 -15.86 39.73 -21.35
CA ASP A 73 -14.43 39.64 -21.05
C ASP A 73 -13.84 38.29 -21.52
N ARG A 74 -14.54 37.17 -21.23
CA ARG A 74 -14.17 35.84 -21.76
C ARG A 74 -14.18 35.76 -23.29
N ILE A 75 -15.13 36.42 -23.94
CA ILE A 75 -15.23 36.47 -25.40
C ILE A 75 -14.11 37.34 -26.00
N LEU A 76 -13.84 38.50 -25.40
CA LEU A 76 -12.78 39.43 -25.83
C LEU A 76 -11.39 38.83 -25.67
N HIS A 77 -11.16 38.09 -24.58
CA HIS A 77 -9.89 37.42 -24.29
C HIS A 77 -9.77 36.02 -24.92
N GLY A 78 -10.80 35.55 -25.66
CA GLY A 78 -10.74 34.30 -26.41
C GLY A 78 -10.59 33.04 -25.54
N GLU A 79 -10.90 33.11 -24.25
CA GLU A 79 -10.78 31.98 -23.34
C GLU A 79 -11.89 30.97 -23.63
N LYS A 80 -11.50 29.78 -24.14
CA LYS A 80 -12.43 28.64 -24.20
C LYS A 80 -12.90 28.36 -22.78
N ALA A 81 -14.22 28.40 -22.56
CA ALA A 81 -14.81 28.21 -21.24
C ALA A 81 -14.30 26.90 -20.60
N ARG A 82 -13.33 27.00 -19.69
CA ARG A 82 -12.91 25.88 -18.87
C ARG A 82 -14.11 25.55 -17.98
N GLU A 83 -14.67 24.36 -18.16
CA GLU A 83 -15.75 23.92 -17.28
C GLU A 83 -15.23 23.99 -15.83
N PRO A 84 -16.00 24.61 -14.91
CA PRO A 84 -15.54 24.70 -13.52
C PRO A 84 -15.28 23.28 -13.02
N GLY A 85 -14.17 23.06 -12.31
CA GLY A 85 -13.71 21.70 -11.95
C GLY A 85 -14.77 20.84 -11.25
N ALA A 86 -15.75 21.45 -10.59
CA ALA A 86 -16.93 20.77 -10.03
C ALA A 86 -17.80 20.06 -11.09
N VAL A 87 -18.00 20.66 -12.27
CA VAL A 87 -18.79 20.07 -13.37
C VAL A 87 -18.05 18.91 -14.02
N VAL A 88 -16.74 19.04 -14.21
CA VAL A 88 -15.88 17.96 -14.72
C VAL A 88 -15.88 16.79 -13.74
N PHE A 89 -15.75 17.08 -12.44
CA PHE A 89 -15.87 16.09 -11.38
C PHE A 89 -17.24 15.40 -11.42
N GLU A 90 -18.36 16.14 -11.43
CA GLU A 90 -19.70 15.55 -11.53
C GLU A 90 -19.88 14.62 -12.74
N LYS A 91 -19.32 15.02 -13.90
CA LYS A 91 -19.33 14.19 -15.11
C LYS A 91 -18.52 12.91 -14.94
N ASN A 92 -17.31 13.01 -14.39
CA ASN A 92 -16.43 11.86 -14.16
C ASN A 92 -17.04 10.88 -13.16
N PHE A 93 -17.64 11.38 -12.08
CA PHE A 93 -18.33 10.56 -11.08
C PHE A 93 -19.55 9.85 -11.66
N LYS A 94 -20.36 10.56 -12.44
CA LYS A 94 -21.51 9.96 -13.15
C LYS A 94 -21.05 8.88 -14.13
N TYR A 95 -19.98 9.13 -14.88
CA TYR A 95 -19.44 8.17 -15.83
C TYR A 95 -18.96 6.88 -15.17
N GLU A 96 -18.19 6.99 -14.08
CA GLU A 96 -17.70 5.82 -13.34
C GLU A 96 -18.83 5.02 -12.69
N PHE A 97 -19.84 5.73 -12.16
CA PHE A 97 -21.04 5.11 -11.62
C PHE A 97 -21.84 4.33 -12.68
N ASP A 98 -22.08 4.94 -13.84
CA ASP A 98 -22.77 4.30 -14.97
C ASP A 98 -21.95 3.11 -15.52
N ARG A 99 -20.62 3.22 -15.57
CA ARG A 99 -19.70 2.14 -15.97
C ARG A 99 -19.82 0.94 -15.04
N LYS A 100 -19.80 1.17 -13.72
CA LYS A 100 -19.98 0.13 -12.69
C LYS A 100 -21.35 -0.53 -12.81
N MET A 101 -22.40 0.24 -13.06
CA MET A 101 -23.75 -0.30 -13.20
C MET A 101 -23.95 -1.11 -14.47
N ARG A 102 -23.37 -0.68 -15.60
CA ARG A 102 -23.34 -1.50 -16.83
C ARG A 102 -22.63 -2.83 -16.61
N ARG A 103 -21.55 -2.85 -15.82
CA ARG A 103 -20.84 -4.08 -15.43
C ARG A 103 -21.73 -4.99 -14.58
N ILE A 104 -22.40 -4.45 -13.56
CA ILE A 104 -23.31 -5.21 -12.69
C ILE A 104 -24.49 -5.77 -13.48
N LYS A 105 -25.11 -4.97 -14.36
CA LYS A 105 -26.20 -5.42 -15.25
C LYS A 105 -25.73 -6.52 -16.20
N ARG A 106 -24.53 -6.40 -16.79
CA ARG A 106 -23.89 -7.45 -17.58
C ARG A 106 -23.70 -8.74 -16.78
N ILE A 107 -23.14 -8.67 -15.58
CA ILE A 107 -22.91 -9.84 -14.70
C ILE A 107 -24.24 -10.51 -14.30
N LYS A 108 -25.26 -9.71 -14.00
CA LYS A 108 -26.58 -10.20 -13.60
C LYS A 108 -27.40 -10.73 -14.79
N SER A 109 -27.01 -10.41 -16.04
CA SER A 109 -27.73 -10.85 -17.23
C SER A 109 -27.73 -12.37 -17.42
N LYS A 110 -28.83 -12.89 -18.00
CA LYS A 110 -29.00 -14.31 -18.31
C LYS A 110 -27.95 -14.81 -19.33
N ALA A 111 -27.57 -13.95 -20.28
CA ALA A 111 -26.55 -14.25 -21.28
C ALA A 111 -25.16 -14.47 -20.66
N TYR A 112 -24.72 -13.57 -19.76
CA TYR A 112 -23.44 -13.72 -19.05
C TYR A 112 -23.40 -15.01 -18.21
N ARG A 113 -24.48 -15.32 -17.49
CA ARG A 113 -24.58 -16.57 -16.72
C ARG A 113 -24.54 -17.82 -17.62
N ARG A 114 -25.13 -17.75 -18.82
CA ARG A 114 -25.10 -18.84 -19.81
C ARG A 114 -23.69 -19.08 -20.35
N ILE A 115 -22.99 -18.02 -20.75
CA ILE A 115 -21.59 -18.08 -21.23
C ILE A 115 -20.68 -18.63 -20.12
N ARG A 116 -20.82 -18.14 -18.88
CA ARG A 116 -20.03 -18.61 -17.74
C ARG A 116 -20.29 -20.08 -17.40
N ARG A 117 -21.52 -20.58 -17.58
CA ARG A 117 -21.83 -22.02 -17.43
C ARG A 117 -21.19 -22.86 -18.53
N GLN A 118 -21.25 -22.41 -19.80
CA GLN A 118 -20.62 -23.12 -20.91
C GLN A 118 -19.10 -23.16 -20.79
N GLY A 119 -18.45 -22.09 -20.34
CA GLY A 119 -17.00 -22.09 -20.06
C GLY A 119 -16.61 -23.08 -18.96
N ARG A 120 -17.41 -23.19 -17.88
CA ARG A 120 -17.19 -24.21 -16.83
C ARG A 120 -17.43 -25.64 -17.31
N LEU A 121 -18.32 -25.85 -18.28
CA LEU A 121 -18.58 -27.16 -18.86
C LEU A 121 -17.46 -27.56 -19.83
N LYS A 122 -16.99 -26.62 -20.67
CA LYS A 122 -15.82 -26.84 -21.53
C LYS A 122 -14.56 -27.16 -20.72
N GLY A 123 -14.29 -26.44 -19.63
CA GLY A 123 -13.17 -26.76 -18.75
C GLY A 123 -13.36 -28.00 -17.85
N LYS A 124 -14.50 -28.71 -17.95
CA LYS A 124 -14.77 -29.97 -17.22
C LYS A 124 -14.85 -31.19 -18.14
N MET A 125 -14.84 -31.01 -19.46
CA MET A 125 -14.67 -32.12 -20.39
C MET A 125 -13.16 -32.45 -20.43
N PRO A 126 -12.74 -33.70 -20.21
CA PRO A 126 -11.34 -34.06 -20.42
C PRO A 126 -11.05 -33.96 -21.92
N GLU A 127 -9.95 -33.31 -22.28
CA GLU A 127 -9.38 -33.42 -23.62
C GLU A 127 -8.71 -34.81 -23.73
N GLU A 128 -9.40 -35.76 -24.35
CA GLU A 128 -8.80 -36.94 -24.99
C GLU A 128 -8.94 -36.67 -26.50
N GLU A 129 -7.88 -36.57 -27.31
CA GLU A 129 -6.90 -37.61 -27.65
C GLU A 129 -5.52 -37.01 -28.01
N ASN A 130 -4.43 -37.48 -27.38
CA ASN A 130 -3.34 -38.21 -28.06
C ASN A 130 -2.28 -38.73 -27.08
N THR A 131 -1.95 -40.01 -27.24
CA THR A 131 -1.09 -40.87 -26.41
C THR A 131 0.40 -40.51 -26.46
N GLN A 132 1.06 -40.36 -25.30
CA GLN A 132 2.16 -41.25 -24.83
C GLN A 132 2.79 -40.74 -23.51
N GLU A 133 2.45 -41.47 -22.45
CA GLU A 133 3.14 -41.79 -21.19
C GLU A 133 4.37 -40.98 -20.74
N ASN A 134 4.25 -40.36 -19.55
CA ASN A 134 5.13 -40.63 -18.40
C ASN A 134 4.43 -40.12 -17.11
N HIS A 135 3.91 -41.05 -16.32
CA HIS A 135 3.37 -40.77 -14.98
C HIS A 135 4.48 -40.88 -13.93
N LEU A 136 4.65 -39.84 -13.11
CA LEU A 136 5.06 -40.00 -11.71
C LEU A 136 4.13 -39.13 -10.86
N GLY A 137 3.29 -39.81 -10.08
CA GLY A 137 2.28 -39.22 -9.24
C GLY A 137 2.84 -38.56 -7.98
N SER A 138 2.10 -37.59 -7.48
CA SER A 138 2.13 -37.20 -6.07
C SER A 138 0.71 -36.94 -5.60
N GLU A 139 0.35 -37.62 -4.52
CA GLU A 139 -0.96 -37.72 -3.91
C GLU A 139 -1.52 -36.36 -3.44
N ASP A 140 -2.82 -36.18 -3.65
CA ASP A 140 -3.61 -35.08 -3.08
C ASP A 140 -3.65 -35.17 -1.54
N LYS A 141 -2.75 -34.45 -0.87
CA LYS A 141 -2.92 -34.10 0.53
C LYS A 141 -3.93 -32.96 0.64
N ARG A 142 -5.15 -33.32 1.07
CA ARG A 142 -6.18 -32.38 1.52
C ARG A 142 -5.64 -31.53 2.67
N TYR A 143 -5.23 -30.30 2.40
CA TYR A 143 -5.05 -29.27 3.41
C TYR A 143 -6.30 -28.41 3.51
N GLY A 144 -6.92 -28.40 4.69
CA GLY A 144 -7.88 -27.37 5.06
C GLY A 144 -7.15 -26.04 5.22
N GLY A 145 -7.32 -25.13 4.26
CA GLY A 145 -6.74 -23.79 4.27
C GLY A 145 -7.65 -22.84 3.49
N VAL A 146 -8.00 -21.73 4.13
CA VAL A 146 -8.55 -20.44 3.65
C VAL A 146 -9.23 -20.41 2.25
N PRO A 147 -10.48 -19.94 2.13
CA PRO A 147 -11.21 -19.98 0.87
C PRO A 147 -10.48 -19.25 -0.27
N ASP A 148 -10.32 -20.00 -1.37
CA ASP A 148 -9.73 -19.75 -2.70
C ASP A 148 -10.27 -18.53 -3.47
N ILE A 149 -11.02 -17.64 -2.80
CA ILE A 149 -11.60 -16.42 -3.40
C ILE A 149 -10.59 -15.26 -3.39
N LEU A 150 -9.50 -15.36 -2.61
CA LEU A 150 -8.50 -14.28 -2.49
C LEU A 150 -7.27 -14.45 -3.40
N LEU A 151 -7.02 -15.64 -3.96
CA LEU A 151 -5.84 -15.90 -4.78
C LEU A 151 -6.05 -15.65 -6.28
N LYS A 152 -7.30 -15.57 -6.74
CA LYS A 152 -7.62 -15.37 -8.17
C LYS A 152 -7.80 -13.90 -8.60
N GLU A 153 -7.65 -12.97 -7.65
CA GLU A 153 -7.64 -11.52 -7.92
C GLU A 153 -6.23 -10.93 -7.85
N ILE A 154 -5.21 -11.77 -7.68
CA ILE A 154 -3.78 -11.41 -7.72
C ILE A 154 -3.09 -12.40 -8.67
N GLU A 155 -3.54 -12.48 -9.92
CA GLU A 155 -2.61 -12.77 -11.01
C GLU A 155 -1.90 -11.43 -11.23
N ALA A 156 -0.61 -11.40 -10.89
CA ALA A 156 0.25 -10.25 -11.03
C ALA A 156 0.23 -9.75 -12.48
N GLU A 157 -0.34 -8.58 -12.69
CA GLU A 157 0.10 -7.71 -13.77
C GLU A 157 1.50 -7.26 -13.35
N ASP A 158 2.50 -7.56 -14.19
CA ASP A 158 3.88 -7.17 -14.00
C ASP A 158 3.94 -5.68 -13.59
N ASP A 159 4.62 -5.41 -12.47
CA ASP A 159 4.81 -4.06 -11.94
C ASP A 159 5.56 -3.20 -12.97
N GLU A 160 4.82 -2.51 -13.83
CA GLU A 160 5.34 -1.39 -14.59
C GLU A 160 5.79 -0.34 -13.58
N LYS A 161 7.09 -0.06 -13.64
CA LYS A 161 7.85 0.83 -12.78
C LYS A 161 7.36 2.28 -12.94
N THR A 162 6.21 2.62 -12.39
CA THR A 162 5.72 4.00 -12.40
C THR A 162 6.49 4.83 -11.36
N PRO A 163 7.19 5.90 -11.76
CA PRO A 163 7.99 6.71 -10.84
C PRO A 163 7.10 7.50 -9.87
N ILE A 164 7.54 7.54 -8.61
CA ILE A 164 6.83 8.07 -7.43
C ILE A 164 6.63 9.60 -7.46
N LEU A 165 7.20 10.31 -8.45
CA LEU A 165 7.18 11.77 -8.54
C LEU A 165 6.74 12.24 -9.94
N SER A 166 5.44 12.18 -10.22
CA SER A 166 4.83 12.88 -11.35
C SER A 166 4.26 14.22 -10.85
N PHE A 167 4.96 15.33 -11.13
CA PHE A 167 4.40 16.67 -10.96
C PHE A 167 3.58 16.98 -12.22
N GLY A 168 2.29 17.29 -12.04
CA GLY A 168 1.31 17.36 -13.12
C GLY A 168 1.69 18.32 -14.26
N GLY A 169 2.08 17.73 -15.38
CA GLY A 169 2.22 18.35 -16.68
C GLY A 169 2.09 17.25 -17.72
N ASP A 170 0.95 17.22 -18.42
CA ASP A 170 0.68 16.28 -19.50
C ASP A 170 1.53 16.66 -20.73
N GLU A 171 2.80 16.28 -20.72
CA GLU A 171 3.54 16.05 -21.95
C GLU A 171 4.07 14.62 -21.88
N GLU A 172 3.86 13.86 -22.95
CA GLU A 172 4.42 12.53 -23.16
C GLU A 172 5.94 12.63 -23.21
N ALA A 173 6.57 12.79 -22.06
CA ALA A 173 8.01 12.75 -21.91
C ALA A 173 8.42 11.28 -22.02
N GLU A 174 8.98 10.92 -23.17
CA GLU A 174 9.66 9.64 -23.38
C GLU A 174 10.54 9.33 -22.16
N GLU A 175 10.38 8.17 -21.54
CA GLU A 175 10.98 7.82 -20.23
C GLU A 175 12.52 8.00 -20.19
N GLY A 176 13.18 7.98 -21.34
CA GLY A 176 14.61 8.27 -21.46
C GLY A 176 14.98 9.75 -21.22
N THR A 177 14.06 10.68 -21.48
CA THR A 177 14.32 12.12 -21.34
C THR A 177 14.55 12.52 -19.89
N GLN A 178 13.81 11.97 -18.92
CA GLN A 178 13.98 12.35 -17.53
C GLN A 178 15.31 11.87 -16.96
N GLU A 179 15.70 10.62 -17.23
CA GLU A 179 17.01 10.10 -16.79
C GLU A 179 18.16 10.86 -17.45
N GLU A 180 18.03 11.20 -18.73
CA GLU A 180 19.02 12.00 -19.45
C GLU A 180 19.09 13.44 -18.95
N LEU A 181 17.95 14.06 -18.64
CA LEU A 181 17.87 15.40 -18.05
C LEU A 181 18.49 15.42 -16.65
N VAL A 182 18.24 14.39 -15.83
CA VAL A 182 18.88 14.23 -14.52
C VAL A 182 20.38 14.02 -14.68
N ARG A 183 20.82 13.13 -15.57
CA ARG A 183 22.25 12.94 -15.86
C ARG A 183 22.92 14.20 -16.36
N LEU A 184 22.23 15.02 -17.16
CA LEU A 184 22.73 16.30 -17.66
C LEU A 184 22.80 17.34 -16.54
N ALA A 185 21.75 17.46 -15.72
CA ALA A 185 21.67 18.39 -14.60
C ALA A 185 22.74 18.13 -13.54
N PHE A 186 23.12 16.86 -13.33
CA PHE A 186 24.14 16.47 -12.36
C PHE A 186 25.49 16.10 -12.99
N LYS A 187 25.71 16.32 -14.29
CA LYS A 187 26.94 15.90 -14.99
C LYS A 187 28.19 16.60 -14.43
N ASP A 188 28.04 17.88 -14.12
CA ASP A 188 29.15 18.72 -13.64
C ASP A 188 29.50 18.37 -12.18
N ASP A 189 28.49 18.05 -11.35
CA ASP A 189 28.67 17.68 -9.95
C ASP A 189 29.01 16.19 -9.74
N ALA A 190 28.71 15.32 -10.72
CA ALA A 190 28.86 13.88 -10.58
C ALA A 190 30.30 13.44 -10.30
N ALA A 191 31.29 14.10 -10.92
CA ALA A 191 32.69 13.74 -10.76
C ALA A 191 33.20 14.02 -9.34
N ASP A 192 32.81 15.16 -8.76
CA ASP A 192 33.20 15.53 -7.40
C ASP A 192 32.43 14.70 -6.37
N ASN A 193 31.14 14.44 -6.60
CA ASN A 193 30.33 13.57 -5.74
C ASN A 193 30.86 12.14 -5.69
N GLU A 194 31.29 11.56 -6.83
CA GLU A 194 31.88 10.21 -6.85
C GLU A 194 33.19 10.18 -6.06
N ARG A 195 34.03 11.21 -6.15
CA ARG A 195 35.27 11.31 -5.37
C ARG A 195 35.01 11.36 -3.88
N VAL A 196 34.10 12.24 -3.44
CA VAL A 196 33.72 12.36 -2.03
C VAL A 196 33.16 11.03 -1.53
N PHE A 197 32.33 10.37 -2.34
CA PHE A 197 31.75 9.07 -2.01
C PHE A 197 32.81 7.96 -1.89
N GLU A 198 33.77 7.91 -2.81
CA GLU A 198 34.89 6.96 -2.72
C GLU A 198 35.75 7.21 -1.48
N GLU A 199 36.00 8.47 -1.13
CA GLU A 199 36.74 8.86 0.07
C GLU A 199 36.00 8.44 1.35
N GLU A 200 34.71 8.74 1.45
CA GLU A 200 33.85 8.33 2.57
C GLU A 200 33.82 6.80 2.70
N LYS A 201 33.66 6.10 1.58
CA LYS A 201 33.67 4.63 1.55
C LYS A 201 35.00 4.08 2.05
N ARG A 202 36.13 4.64 1.60
CA ARG A 202 37.47 4.24 2.06
C ARG A 202 37.64 4.52 3.56
N GLU A 203 37.14 5.65 4.06
CA GLU A 203 37.21 5.98 5.48
C GLU A 203 36.43 4.98 6.34
N ILE A 204 35.20 4.65 5.95
CA ILE A 204 34.34 3.68 6.65
C ILE A 204 34.97 2.28 6.60
N VAL A 205 35.47 1.86 5.43
CA VAL A 205 36.18 0.60 5.26
C VAL A 205 37.39 0.52 6.19
N ASN A 206 38.20 1.58 6.26
CA ASN A 206 39.37 1.63 7.13
C ASN A 206 38.99 1.64 8.61
N ARG A 207 37.88 2.27 8.98
CA ARG A 207 37.38 2.34 10.36
C ARG A 207 36.89 0.98 10.85
N GLU A 208 36.17 0.24 10.00
CA GLU A 208 35.61 -1.08 10.33
C GLU A 208 36.61 -2.23 10.11
N ALA A 209 37.72 -1.99 9.43
CA ALA A 209 38.76 -2.99 9.19
C ALA A 209 39.34 -3.52 10.51
N PRO A 210 39.70 -4.83 10.58
CA PRO A 210 40.35 -5.38 11.75
C PRO A 210 41.70 -4.71 11.97
N ARG A 211 41.95 -4.21 13.19
CA ARG A 211 43.18 -3.51 13.56
C ARG A 211 43.91 -4.26 14.66
N VAL A 212 45.24 -4.32 14.53
CA VAL A 212 46.11 -4.86 15.58
C VAL A 212 46.80 -3.66 16.23
N GLU A 213 46.34 -3.32 17.43
CA GLU A 213 46.93 -2.24 18.23
C GLU A 213 48.02 -2.86 19.12
N GLU A 214 49.26 -2.43 18.91
CA GLU A 214 50.37 -2.84 19.78
C GLU A 214 50.58 -1.78 20.85
N VAL A 215 50.21 -2.10 22.09
CA VAL A 215 50.50 -1.27 23.26
C VAL A 215 51.84 -1.73 23.85
N VAL A 216 52.83 -0.85 23.86
CA VAL A 216 54.08 -1.10 24.56
C VAL A 216 53.86 -0.81 26.03
N LEU A 217 54.22 -1.73 26.92
CA LEU A 217 54.12 -1.51 28.35
C LEU A 217 55.15 -0.44 28.76
N PRO A 218 54.75 0.51 29.63
CA PRO A 218 55.69 1.49 30.16
C PRO A 218 56.72 0.77 31.04
N GLY A 219 58.00 0.92 30.71
CA GLY A 219 59.12 0.23 31.37
C GLY A 219 60.14 1.21 31.97
N TRP A 220 61.15 0.66 32.67
CA TRP A 220 62.23 1.43 33.31
C TRP A 220 63.00 2.36 32.34
N GLY A 221 62.96 2.06 31.03
CA GLY A 221 63.59 2.86 29.98
C GLY A 221 62.87 4.16 29.60
N GLU A 222 61.61 4.35 29.97
CA GLU A 222 60.87 5.60 29.69
C GLU A 222 61.27 6.75 30.64
N TRP A 223 61.84 6.44 31.80
CA TRP A 223 62.32 7.44 32.75
C TRP A 223 63.58 8.18 32.30
N ALA A 224 64.29 7.67 31.29
CA ALA A 224 65.54 8.25 30.80
C ALA A 224 65.33 9.52 29.95
N GLY A 225 64.08 9.95 29.75
CA GLY A 225 63.71 11.21 29.12
C GLY A 225 63.27 11.08 27.64
N PRO A 226 62.61 12.12 27.10
CA PRO A 226 62.15 12.14 25.71
C PRO A 226 63.34 12.10 24.74
N GLY A 227 63.29 11.18 23.77
CA GLY A 227 64.30 11.06 22.70
C GLY A 227 64.97 9.68 22.57
N LEU A 228 64.67 8.74 23.46
CA LEU A 228 65.12 7.35 23.35
C LEU A 228 64.07 6.49 22.64
N GLU A 229 64.50 5.72 21.64
CA GLU A 229 63.62 4.80 20.90
C GLU A 229 63.25 3.60 21.78
N VAL A 230 61.95 3.37 21.96
CA VAL A 230 61.45 2.22 22.73
C VAL A 230 61.50 0.97 21.84
N ILE A 231 62.41 0.05 22.16
CA ILE A 231 62.55 -1.21 21.43
C ILE A 231 61.39 -2.15 21.77
N LYS A 232 60.56 -2.46 20.76
CA LYS A 232 59.44 -3.39 20.88
C LYS A 232 59.95 -4.83 20.97
N THR A 233 59.66 -5.49 22.09
CA THR A 233 59.95 -6.93 22.29
C THR A 233 58.66 -7.68 22.60
N LYS A 234 58.62 -9.00 22.31
CA LYS A 234 57.43 -9.84 22.57
C LYS A 234 56.97 -9.82 24.04
N SER A 235 57.88 -9.55 24.97
CA SER A 235 57.59 -9.44 26.41
C SER A 235 57.12 -8.04 26.82
N ASN A 236 57.47 -7.00 26.06
CA ASN A 236 57.13 -5.62 26.36
C ASN A 236 55.93 -5.10 25.54
N THR A 237 55.48 -5.82 24.52
CA THR A 237 54.34 -5.41 23.69
C THR A 237 53.13 -6.30 23.90
N VAL A 238 52.02 -5.68 24.28
CA VAL A 238 50.69 -6.31 24.31
C VAL A 238 50.01 -6.03 22.97
N ARG A 239 49.59 -7.08 22.28
CA ARG A 239 48.85 -6.96 21.01
C ARG A 239 47.36 -7.09 21.30
N ASN A 240 46.63 -6.01 21.13
CA ASN A 240 45.18 -5.99 21.18
C ASN A 240 44.66 -6.11 19.74
N VAL A 241 43.97 -7.21 19.45
CA VAL A 241 43.30 -7.38 18.15
C VAL A 241 41.89 -6.83 18.32
N VAL A 242 41.62 -5.69 17.69
CA VAL A 242 40.26 -5.15 17.58
C VAL A 242 39.56 -5.95 16.49
N GLU A 243 38.50 -6.64 16.88
CA GLU A 243 37.65 -7.38 15.95
C GLU A 243 37.02 -6.39 14.96
N GLY A 244 37.14 -6.73 13.67
CA GLY A 244 36.65 -5.91 12.57
C GLY A 244 36.31 -6.76 11.37
N ILE A 245 35.67 -6.14 10.37
CA ILE A 245 35.18 -6.85 9.18
C ILE A 245 36.27 -6.81 8.11
N LYS A 246 36.70 -7.99 7.65
CA LYS A 246 37.65 -8.08 6.53
C LYS A 246 37.01 -7.50 5.27
N TYR A 247 37.81 -6.82 4.44
CA TYR A 247 37.33 -6.18 3.21
C TYR A 247 36.50 -7.13 2.30
N SER A 248 36.95 -8.38 2.13
CA SER A 248 36.25 -9.39 1.32
C SER A 248 34.91 -9.88 1.90
N ASN A 249 34.69 -9.73 3.20
CA ASN A 249 33.51 -10.26 3.88
C ASN A 249 32.38 -9.22 3.99
N ARG A 250 32.62 -7.97 3.61
CA ARG A 250 31.61 -6.92 3.64
C ARG A 250 30.54 -7.18 2.57
N LYS A 251 29.29 -6.84 2.88
CA LYS A 251 28.15 -6.99 1.96
C LYS A 251 28.24 -6.04 0.77
N ASP A 252 28.95 -4.92 0.91
CA ASP A 252 29.13 -3.89 -0.10
C ASP A 252 30.39 -4.07 -0.97
N PHE A 253 31.20 -5.12 -0.75
CA PHE A 253 32.46 -5.33 -1.46
C PHE A 253 32.32 -5.34 -3.00
N ASN A 254 31.29 -6.01 -3.53
CA ASN A 254 31.04 -6.10 -4.98
C ASN A 254 30.22 -4.92 -5.55
N ARG A 255 29.91 -3.90 -4.76
CA ARG A 255 28.99 -2.81 -5.15
C ARG A 255 29.74 -1.48 -5.06
N SER A 256 29.96 -0.78 -6.18
CA SER A 256 30.71 0.49 -6.19
C SER A 256 29.99 1.59 -5.41
N HIS A 257 28.77 1.93 -5.81
CA HIS A 257 28.01 3.11 -5.32
C HIS A 257 27.14 2.84 -4.07
N ILE A 258 27.50 1.85 -3.24
CA ILE A 258 26.79 1.54 -2.01
C ILE A 258 27.79 1.45 -0.86
N ILE A 259 27.44 2.05 0.27
CA ILE A 259 28.12 1.92 1.56
C ILE A 259 27.13 1.29 2.51
N ILE A 260 27.43 0.10 3.04
CA ILE A 260 26.60 -0.57 4.05
C ILE A 260 27.29 -0.42 5.40
N ASN A 261 26.62 0.21 6.35
CA ASN A 261 27.06 0.24 7.74
C ASN A 261 26.68 -1.08 8.41
N GLU A 262 27.68 -1.90 8.72
CA GLU A 262 27.50 -3.19 9.39
C GLU A 262 27.79 -3.11 10.90
N SER A 263 28.34 -1.98 11.37
CA SER A 263 28.65 -1.71 12.79
C SER A 263 27.43 -1.32 13.65
N VAL A 264 26.22 -1.43 13.10
CA VAL A 264 24.97 -1.07 13.78
C VAL A 264 24.76 -1.98 15.00
N PRO A 265 24.35 -1.44 16.17
CA PRO A 265 24.03 -2.27 17.33
C PRO A 265 22.95 -3.30 16.99
N GLN A 266 23.07 -4.49 17.56
CA GLN A 266 22.03 -5.51 17.43
C GLN A 266 20.70 -4.97 17.97
N VAL A 267 19.62 -5.27 17.26
CA VAL A 267 18.26 -4.92 17.70
C VAL A 267 18.00 -5.54 19.07
N ASP A 268 17.32 -4.80 19.95
CA ASP A 268 16.99 -5.31 21.29
C ASP A 268 16.33 -6.69 21.23
N LYS A 269 16.71 -7.58 22.16
CA LYS A 269 16.16 -8.94 22.27
C LYS A 269 14.62 -8.98 22.37
N LYS A 270 14.00 -7.88 22.79
CA LYS A 270 12.54 -7.71 22.88
C LYS A 270 11.84 -7.76 21.51
N PHE A 271 12.54 -7.35 20.45
CA PHE A 271 12.02 -7.33 19.08
C PHE A 271 12.47 -8.55 18.26
N LEU A 272 13.29 -9.42 18.85
CA LEU A 272 13.71 -10.65 18.20
C LEU A 272 12.65 -11.73 18.44
N ALA A 273 12.10 -12.29 17.37
CA ALA A 273 11.16 -13.40 17.43
C ALA A 273 11.84 -14.70 16.99
N GLU A 274 11.72 -15.74 17.81
CA GLU A 274 12.11 -17.09 17.41
C GLU A 274 10.97 -17.74 16.62
N LEU A 275 11.32 -18.63 15.68
CA LEU A 275 10.35 -19.31 14.84
C LEU A 275 9.44 -20.21 15.70
N PRO A 276 8.11 -19.98 15.71
CA PRO A 276 7.20 -20.80 16.51
C PRO A 276 7.17 -22.26 16.06
N PHE A 277 6.96 -23.18 17.01
CA PHE A 277 6.90 -24.62 16.70
C PHE A 277 5.84 -24.95 15.64
N GLY A 278 6.22 -25.79 14.68
CA GLY A 278 5.34 -26.26 13.61
C GLY A 278 5.17 -25.29 12.43
N TYR A 279 5.93 -24.20 12.40
CA TYR A 279 5.98 -23.27 11.26
C TYR A 279 7.29 -23.39 10.50
N THR A 280 7.23 -23.20 9.18
CA THR A 280 8.42 -22.86 8.38
C THR A 280 8.66 -21.34 8.40
N GLU A 281 9.89 -20.91 8.11
CA GLU A 281 10.25 -19.49 8.09
C GLU A 281 9.39 -18.70 7.08
N SER A 282 9.20 -19.24 5.88
CA SER A 282 8.38 -18.63 4.83
C SER A 282 6.92 -18.44 5.29
N GLU A 283 6.30 -19.49 5.82
CA GLU A 283 4.91 -19.43 6.32
C GLU A 283 4.76 -18.45 7.50
N TYR A 284 5.77 -18.36 8.37
CA TYR A 284 5.73 -17.45 9.50
C TYR A 284 5.83 -15.99 9.05
N ASN A 285 6.75 -15.69 8.13
CA ASN A 285 6.91 -14.36 7.57
C ASN A 285 5.65 -13.90 6.82
N GLU A 286 5.04 -14.78 6.02
CA GLU A 286 3.75 -14.49 5.36
C GLU A 286 2.66 -14.13 6.37
N LYS A 287 2.57 -14.86 7.49
CA LYS A 287 1.59 -14.59 8.56
C LYS A 287 1.87 -13.30 9.32
N ILE A 288 3.12 -12.98 9.62
CA ILE A 288 3.46 -11.71 10.30
C ILE A 288 3.19 -10.52 9.38
N ASN A 289 3.50 -10.66 8.10
CA ASN A 289 3.29 -9.60 7.12
C ASN A 289 1.81 -9.27 6.93
N ALA A 290 0.90 -10.21 7.25
CA ALA A 290 -0.54 -9.96 7.28
C ALA A 290 -0.97 -9.19 8.54
N SER A 291 -1.23 -7.89 8.38
CA SER A 291 -1.70 -7.06 9.50
C SER A 291 -3.09 -7.49 10.03
N ILE A 292 -3.26 -7.52 11.35
CA ILE A 292 -4.53 -7.88 12.02
C ILE A 292 -5.33 -6.63 12.44
N SER A 293 -4.74 -5.43 12.35
CA SER A 293 -5.33 -4.18 12.84
C SER A 293 -6.62 -3.78 12.13
N ARG A 294 -7.50 -3.06 12.86
CA ARG A 294 -8.76 -2.50 12.32
C ARG A 294 -8.53 -1.39 11.28
N GLU A 295 -7.41 -0.68 11.37
CA GLU A 295 -7.09 0.45 10.48
C GLU A 295 -6.65 0.01 9.08
N ARG A 296 -5.96 -1.12 8.99
CA ARG A 296 -5.45 -1.66 7.72
C ARG A 296 -6.43 -2.59 7.02
N ASN A 297 -7.46 -3.07 7.73
CA ASN A 297 -8.44 -4.02 7.23
C ASN A 297 -9.86 -3.46 7.27
N THR A 298 -10.75 -3.97 6.40
CA THR A 298 -12.18 -3.68 6.53
C THR A 298 -12.75 -4.28 7.82
N LEU A 299 -13.80 -3.65 8.37
CA LEU A 299 -14.47 -4.13 9.60
C LEU A 299 -14.90 -5.59 9.52
N ARG A 300 -15.33 -6.05 8.34
CA ARG A 300 -15.73 -7.45 8.12
C ARG A 300 -14.53 -8.40 8.24
N ILE A 301 -13.40 -8.06 7.63
CA ILE A 301 -12.18 -8.87 7.67
C ILE A 301 -11.63 -8.87 9.10
N PHE A 302 -11.52 -7.71 9.73
CA PHE A 302 -11.08 -7.57 11.13
C PHE A 302 -11.90 -8.45 12.09
N LYS A 303 -13.23 -8.36 12.03
CA LYS A 303 -14.13 -9.19 12.84
C LYS A 303 -13.96 -10.69 12.59
N ARG A 304 -13.56 -11.09 11.38
CA ARG A 304 -13.27 -12.48 11.04
C ARG A 304 -11.92 -12.94 11.60
N LEU A 305 -10.89 -12.09 11.55
CA LEU A 305 -9.55 -12.40 12.06
C LEU A 305 -9.53 -12.54 13.59
N VAL A 306 -10.23 -11.65 14.30
CA VAL A 306 -10.28 -11.65 15.78
C VAL A 306 -11.24 -12.70 16.34
N ARG A 307 -12.04 -13.36 15.49
CA ARG A 307 -13.01 -14.36 15.94
C ARG A 307 -12.29 -15.60 16.47
N THR A 308 -12.50 -15.92 17.75
CA THR A 308 -12.06 -17.17 18.37
C THR A 308 -12.67 -18.38 17.65
N ARG A 309 -11.90 -19.48 17.60
CA ARG A 309 -12.37 -20.75 16.99
C ARG A 309 -13.53 -21.35 17.77
N THR A 310 -13.42 -21.36 19.09
CA THR A 310 -14.47 -21.84 20.00
C THR A 310 -15.22 -20.66 20.62
N ARG A 311 -16.53 -20.83 20.78
CA ARG A 311 -17.40 -19.90 21.50
C ARG A 311 -18.31 -20.76 22.37
N HIS A 312 -18.28 -20.51 23.68
CA HIS A 312 -19.20 -21.10 24.63
C HIS A 312 -20.35 -20.12 24.86
N ALA A 313 -21.57 -20.63 24.96
CA ALA A 313 -22.69 -19.83 25.45
C ALA A 313 -22.52 -19.67 26.97
N ASN A 314 -22.67 -18.44 27.47
CA ASN A 314 -22.60 -18.21 28.91
C ASN A 314 -23.88 -18.78 29.55
N GLY A 315 -23.73 -19.66 30.55
CA GLY A 315 -24.83 -20.18 31.36
C GLY A 315 -25.33 -21.58 31.00
N GLU A 316 -24.82 -22.19 29.92
CA GLU A 316 -25.14 -23.58 29.55
C GLU A 316 -23.91 -24.47 29.80
N ALA A 317 -24.12 -25.62 30.44
CA ALA A 317 -23.08 -26.62 30.59
C ALA A 317 -22.76 -27.22 29.20
N ALA A 318 -21.48 -27.39 28.89
CA ALA A 318 -21.08 -28.01 27.64
C ALA A 318 -21.48 -29.49 27.66
N GLU A 319 -22.53 -29.84 26.92
CA GLU A 319 -22.95 -31.22 26.74
C GLU A 319 -21.95 -31.97 25.85
N ALA A 320 -21.66 -33.22 26.22
CA ALA A 320 -20.80 -34.07 25.41
C ALA A 320 -21.51 -34.39 24.09
N PHE A 321 -20.78 -34.31 22.97
CA PHE A 321 -21.32 -34.68 21.66
C PHE A 321 -21.73 -36.17 21.67
N CYS A 322 -23.02 -36.44 21.64
CA CYS A 322 -23.59 -37.77 21.49
C CYS A 322 -24.15 -37.94 20.07
N TYR A 323 -23.65 -38.93 19.35
CA TYR A 323 -24.16 -39.30 18.02
C TYR A 323 -25.28 -40.33 18.18
N SER A 324 -26.50 -40.01 17.75
CA SER A 324 -27.59 -40.98 17.62
C SER A 324 -27.73 -41.39 16.15
N PRO A 325 -27.40 -42.64 15.78
CA PRO A 325 -27.69 -43.17 14.45
C PRO A 325 -29.22 -43.23 14.27
N GLY A 326 -29.73 -42.68 13.17
CA GLY A 326 -31.15 -42.65 12.82
C GLY A 326 -31.58 -43.79 11.91
#